data_AF-A0A6I3XMM4-F1
#
_entry.id   AF-A0A6I3XMM4-F1
#
_cell.length_a   1.000
_cell.length_b   1.000
_cell.length_c   1.000
_cell.angle_alpha   90.00
_cell.angle_beta   90.00
_cell.angle_gamma   90.00
#
_symmetry.space_group_name_H-M   'P 1'
#
loop_
_entity.id
_entity.type
_entity.pdbx_description
1 polymer ?
#
loop_
_entity_poly.entity_id
_entity_poly.type
_entity_poly.pdbx_seq_one_letter_code
_entity_poly.pdbx_strand_id
1 'polypeptide(L)'
;MHSMTSIPYYEQHAARLAGQYESLAFEDVHAGLLDALPAPGGTVLDVGAGSGRDAAWFAANGYDVVAVDPSDAMLAQARRLHPSDRIHWLSDSLPDLAKVRRLGLNFDLILLSAVWMHIPPADRERSLRKLATLLAPKGRIAISLRLGAPDTERAMHEVSLLELSALAQRFGLRMVRTSDSQDRLGRADVSWTNVVLGLPDDGLGALPLLRHLILVDEKASTYKIALLRVIARIADTASGLARYESESVVLPLGLVSLFWLRMYKPLIENQLPQMPASRLGTGPGFVTDNFHALRSVTTVELGIGSMFAGDTARHLHRSLSEISQVIRDMPAKYLRWPSSDRPIFEITRRRQMSTPQQLRIDDAFLWSFGDFRVPLEVWQALTHYNVWIEPVLVAEWVRLIEAYSGNRVPDVRMLAHRLLAWADPVRDTSFARAAVERIRAEGKPVYCVWTGARLRDEYDVDHCFPFSAWPCGDAWNLMPSARNINIQKSNRLVTQAALERASDWITAWWADAFLGQGEAQRQRFFLEAAQTLPLLVASPGTADIIDAMKMHRIRLSKDQGLRPWEPGEVGNRKRMTTSELAFPDGSAVKELPVNR
;
A
#
# COMPACT_ATOMS: atom_id res chain seq x y z
N MET A 1 -12.80 -12.33 -47.68
CA MET A 1 -11.71 -11.52 -48.25
C MET A 1 -10.47 -11.81 -47.42
N HIS A 2 -9.42 -12.37 -48.03
CA HIS A 2 -8.14 -12.56 -47.33
C HIS A 2 -7.59 -11.17 -46.99
N SER A 3 -7.38 -10.87 -45.71
CA SER A 3 -6.72 -9.63 -45.27
C SER A 3 -5.33 -9.61 -45.90
N MET A 4 -5.05 -8.61 -46.75
CA MET A 4 -3.71 -8.38 -47.26
C MET A 4 -2.81 -8.02 -46.09
N THR A 5 -1.83 -8.86 -45.79
CA THR A 5 -0.82 -8.61 -44.75
C THR A 5 0.26 -7.68 -45.32
N SER A 6 0.79 -6.75 -44.52
CA SER A 6 1.87 -5.85 -44.96
C SER A 6 3.23 -6.55 -45.19
N ILE A 7 3.42 -7.75 -44.64
CA ILE A 7 4.70 -8.48 -44.60
C ILE A 7 5.36 -8.65 -45.99
N PRO A 8 4.66 -9.09 -47.07
CA PRO A 8 5.29 -9.29 -48.38
C PRO A 8 5.94 -8.03 -48.96
N TYR A 9 5.36 -6.85 -48.73
CA TYR A 9 5.94 -5.58 -49.18
C TYR A 9 7.28 -5.30 -48.47
N TYR A 10 7.33 -5.54 -47.15
CA TYR A 10 8.54 -5.36 -46.36
C TYR A 10 9.62 -6.38 -46.73
N GLU A 11 9.25 -7.63 -47.01
CA GLU A 11 10.19 -8.65 -47.49
C GLU A 11 10.82 -8.26 -48.83
N GLN A 12 10.01 -7.80 -49.79
CA GLN A 12 10.48 -7.46 -51.13
C GLN A 12 11.34 -6.19 -51.17
N HIS A 13 11.08 -5.23 -50.28
CA HIS A 13 11.70 -3.91 -50.30
C HIS A 13 12.70 -3.65 -49.15
N ALA A 14 13.10 -4.70 -48.43
CA ALA A 14 13.86 -4.58 -47.18
C ALA A 14 15.12 -3.70 -47.27
N ALA A 15 15.96 -3.89 -48.29
CA ALA A 15 17.21 -3.12 -48.43
C ALA A 15 16.96 -1.61 -48.63
N ARG A 16 15.96 -1.25 -49.45
CA ARG A 16 15.59 0.15 -49.71
C ARG A 16 15.00 0.80 -48.46
N LEU A 17 14.08 0.11 -47.79
CA LEU A 17 13.42 0.60 -46.58
C LEU A 17 14.41 0.74 -45.43
N ALA A 18 15.33 -0.21 -45.27
CA ALA A 18 16.40 -0.11 -44.29
C ALA A 18 17.25 1.16 -44.50
N GLY A 19 17.69 1.43 -45.72
CA GLY A 19 18.43 2.67 -46.03
C GLY A 19 17.66 3.94 -45.71
N GLN A 20 16.34 3.97 -45.95
CA GLN A 20 15.48 5.10 -45.61
C GLN A 20 15.28 5.26 -44.10
N TYR A 21 15.19 4.17 -43.34
CA TYR A 21 14.95 4.24 -41.89
C TYR A 21 16.21 4.66 -41.13
N GLU A 22 17.37 4.18 -41.57
CA GLU A 22 18.69 4.56 -41.04
C GLU A 22 19.09 6.01 -41.37
N SER A 23 18.42 6.68 -42.33
CA SER A 23 18.70 8.10 -42.63
C SER A 23 18.14 9.07 -41.60
N LEU A 24 17.40 8.59 -40.59
CA LEU A 24 16.84 9.38 -39.51
C LEU A 24 17.49 8.96 -38.20
N ALA A 25 17.83 9.92 -37.34
CA ALA A 25 18.33 9.61 -36.00
C ALA A 25 17.18 9.22 -35.05
N PHE A 26 17.47 8.39 -34.05
CA PHE A 26 16.51 8.01 -33.02
C PHE A 26 15.93 9.25 -32.31
N GLU A 27 16.80 10.18 -31.93
CA GLU A 27 16.45 11.39 -31.20
C GLU A 27 15.52 12.30 -32.02
N ASP A 28 15.65 12.32 -33.34
CA ASP A 28 14.78 13.11 -34.21
C ASP A 28 13.37 12.53 -34.30
N VAL A 29 13.27 11.20 -34.36
CA VAL A 29 12.00 10.47 -34.44
C VAL A 29 11.29 10.45 -33.09
N HIS A 30 12.05 10.27 -32.01
CA HIS A 30 11.55 9.99 -30.67
C HIS A 30 11.80 11.13 -29.67
N ALA A 31 12.01 12.37 -30.13
CA ALA A 31 12.24 13.54 -29.28
C ALA A 31 11.18 13.67 -28.16
N GLY A 32 9.91 13.41 -28.49
CA GLY A 32 8.78 13.46 -27.55
C GLY A 32 8.73 12.32 -26.54
N LEU A 33 9.61 11.32 -26.66
CA LEU A 33 9.71 10.14 -25.79
C LEU A 33 10.90 10.21 -24.83
N LEU A 34 11.93 11.02 -25.11
CA LEU A 34 13.22 11.00 -24.39
C LEU A 34 13.06 11.12 -22.85
N ASP A 35 12.24 12.06 -22.37
CA ASP A 35 12.02 12.26 -20.92
C ASP A 35 11.17 11.16 -20.26
N ALA A 36 10.57 10.28 -21.05
CA ALA A 36 9.71 9.19 -20.61
C ALA A 36 10.38 7.80 -20.74
N LEU A 37 11.63 7.76 -21.19
CA LEU A 37 12.42 6.53 -21.24
C LEU A 37 12.72 6.03 -19.81
N PRO A 38 12.79 4.70 -19.62
CA PRO A 38 13.25 4.13 -18.35
C PRO A 38 14.71 4.54 -18.07
N ALA A 39 15.18 4.33 -16.85
CA ALA A 39 16.60 4.53 -16.55
C ALA A 39 17.49 3.54 -17.35
N PRO A 40 18.73 3.92 -17.72
CA PRO A 40 19.67 3.01 -18.38
C PRO A 40 19.85 1.70 -17.63
N GLY A 41 20.00 0.59 -18.35
CA GLY A 41 20.07 -0.77 -17.80
C GLY A 41 18.71 -1.49 -17.71
N GLY A 42 17.62 -0.87 -18.19
CA GLY A 42 16.33 -1.52 -18.34
C GLY A 42 16.24 -2.46 -19.54
N THR A 43 15.11 -3.16 -19.63
CA THR A 43 14.78 -4.09 -20.73
C THR A 43 13.77 -3.47 -21.69
N VAL A 44 14.06 -3.53 -22.99
CA VAL A 44 13.23 -2.94 -24.05
C VAL A 44 12.73 -4.02 -25.00
N LEU A 45 11.45 -3.96 -25.35
CA LEU A 45 10.87 -4.71 -26.47
C LEU A 45 10.61 -3.76 -27.63
N ASP A 46 11.36 -3.90 -28.71
CA ASP A 46 11.13 -3.16 -29.96
C ASP A 46 10.26 -4.00 -30.91
N VAL A 47 8.98 -3.63 -31.04
CA VAL A 47 7.99 -4.37 -31.84
C VAL A 47 7.88 -3.74 -33.22
N GLY A 48 8.23 -4.52 -34.25
CA GLY A 48 8.39 -4.05 -35.63
C GLY A 48 9.71 -3.31 -35.81
N ALA A 49 10.80 -3.95 -35.36
CA ALA A 49 12.13 -3.34 -35.27
C ALA A 49 12.72 -2.90 -36.62
N GLY A 50 12.19 -3.39 -37.75
CA GLY A 50 12.56 -2.94 -39.08
C GLY A 50 14.06 -3.05 -39.35
N SER A 51 14.73 -1.92 -39.61
CA SER A 51 16.17 -1.88 -39.89
C SER A 51 17.04 -2.08 -38.66
N GLY A 52 16.43 -2.08 -37.47
CA GLY A 52 17.14 -2.19 -36.20
C GLY A 52 17.66 -0.88 -35.63
N ARG A 53 17.38 0.28 -36.27
CA ARG A 53 17.84 1.61 -35.81
C ARG A 53 17.51 1.86 -34.34
N ASP A 54 16.25 1.67 -33.96
CA ASP A 54 15.79 2.00 -32.60
C ASP A 54 16.40 1.02 -31.57
N ALA A 55 16.40 -0.27 -31.88
CA ALA A 55 17.10 -1.29 -31.08
C ALA A 55 18.61 -1.02 -30.90
N ALA A 56 19.29 -0.55 -31.95
CA ALA A 56 20.71 -0.22 -31.90
C ALA A 56 20.99 0.98 -30.98
N TRP A 57 20.14 2.01 -31.04
CA TRP A 57 20.24 3.16 -30.15
C TRP A 57 20.08 2.75 -28.68
N PHE A 58 19.06 1.93 -28.37
CA PHE A 58 18.87 1.42 -27.00
C PHE A 58 20.07 0.56 -26.54
N ALA A 59 20.55 -0.37 -27.37
CA ALA A 59 21.71 -1.17 -27.02
C ALA A 59 22.97 -0.33 -26.75
N ALA A 60 23.20 0.72 -27.55
CA ALA A 60 24.31 1.66 -27.35
C ALA A 60 24.18 2.48 -26.05
N ASN A 61 22.96 2.71 -25.58
CA ASN A 61 22.66 3.39 -24.32
C ASN A 61 22.51 2.44 -23.11
N GLY A 62 22.95 1.19 -23.25
CA GLY A 62 23.08 0.25 -22.13
C GLY A 62 21.82 -0.55 -21.79
N TYR A 63 20.81 -0.57 -22.66
CA TYR A 63 19.61 -1.40 -22.50
C TYR A 63 19.81 -2.79 -23.11
N ASP A 64 19.13 -3.78 -22.54
CA ASP A 64 18.97 -5.09 -23.17
C ASP A 64 17.70 -5.09 -24.03
N VAL A 65 17.84 -5.40 -25.32
CA VAL A 65 16.76 -5.20 -26.30
C VAL A 65 16.31 -6.54 -26.88
N VAL A 66 15.03 -6.84 -26.77
CA VAL A 66 14.38 -7.87 -27.59
C VAL A 66 13.74 -7.16 -28.77
N ALA A 67 14.28 -7.39 -29.97
CA ALA A 67 13.83 -6.72 -31.19
C ALA A 67 13.09 -7.73 -32.08
N VAL A 68 11.82 -7.45 -32.39
CA VAL A 68 10.96 -8.37 -33.13
C VAL A 68 10.44 -7.78 -34.42
N ASP A 69 10.46 -8.56 -35.49
CA ASP A 69 9.88 -8.18 -36.78
C ASP A 69 9.41 -9.45 -37.52
N PRO A 70 8.23 -9.45 -38.18
CA PRO A 70 7.78 -10.60 -38.95
C PRO A 70 8.54 -10.84 -40.26
N SER A 71 9.24 -9.82 -40.81
CA SER A 71 9.99 -9.95 -42.06
C SER A 71 11.40 -10.49 -41.81
N ASP A 72 11.67 -11.67 -42.36
CA ASP A 72 12.99 -12.29 -42.24
C ASP A 72 14.06 -11.49 -43.01
N ALA A 73 13.71 -10.85 -44.14
CA ALA A 73 14.62 -9.97 -44.88
C ALA A 73 14.94 -8.69 -44.11
N MET A 74 13.97 -8.07 -43.42
CA MET A 74 14.23 -6.92 -42.54
C MET A 74 15.15 -7.32 -41.38
N LEU A 75 14.87 -8.45 -40.71
CA LEU A 75 15.74 -8.98 -39.65
C LEU A 75 17.15 -9.28 -40.15
N ALA A 76 17.30 -9.77 -41.39
CA ALA A 76 18.60 -10.00 -41.99
C ALA A 76 19.37 -8.69 -42.23
N GLN A 77 18.69 -7.63 -42.68
CA GLN A 77 19.30 -6.29 -42.79
C GLN A 77 19.70 -5.77 -41.41
N ALA A 78 18.82 -5.85 -40.42
CA ALA A 78 19.05 -5.35 -39.07
C ALA A 78 20.25 -6.02 -38.39
N ARG A 79 20.34 -7.35 -38.44
CA ARG A 79 21.49 -8.11 -37.91
C ARG A 79 22.81 -7.73 -38.59
N ARG A 80 22.77 -7.45 -39.89
CA ARG A 80 23.95 -7.07 -40.67
C ARG A 80 24.42 -5.65 -40.30
N LEU A 81 23.49 -4.74 -40.08
CA LEU A 81 23.78 -3.34 -39.75
C LEU A 81 24.21 -3.18 -38.28
N HIS A 82 23.62 -3.96 -37.37
CA HIS A 82 23.73 -3.74 -35.91
C HIS A 82 24.15 -5.02 -35.17
N PRO A 83 25.43 -5.42 -35.20
CA PRO A 83 25.94 -6.66 -34.60
C PRO A 83 26.21 -6.55 -33.09
N SER A 84 25.25 -6.04 -32.31
CA SER A 84 25.40 -5.87 -30.86
C SER A 84 24.92 -7.09 -30.08
N ASP A 85 25.71 -7.53 -29.09
CA ASP A 85 25.36 -8.65 -28.19
C ASP A 85 24.19 -8.34 -27.25
N ARG A 86 23.80 -7.07 -27.12
CA ARG A 86 22.66 -6.61 -26.33
C ARG A 86 21.32 -6.66 -27.10
N ILE A 87 21.34 -7.03 -28.38
CA ILE A 87 20.12 -7.10 -29.20
C ILE A 87 19.79 -8.55 -29.52
N HIS A 88 18.59 -8.97 -29.10
CA HIS A 88 18.04 -10.29 -29.32
C HIS A 88 16.96 -10.25 -30.40
N TRP A 89 17.33 -10.63 -31.62
CA TRP A 89 16.45 -10.58 -32.80
C TRP A 89 15.51 -11.79 -32.92
N LEU A 90 14.20 -11.57 -32.95
CA LEU A 90 13.19 -12.64 -33.07
C LEU A 90 12.21 -12.38 -34.22
N SER A 91 11.95 -13.41 -35.02
CA SER A 91 10.83 -13.41 -35.98
C SER A 91 9.53 -13.71 -35.23
N ASP A 92 8.74 -12.67 -34.94
CA ASP A 92 7.48 -12.74 -34.20
C ASP A 92 6.58 -11.55 -34.59
N SER A 93 5.29 -11.60 -34.25
CA SER A 93 4.33 -10.56 -34.67
C SER A 93 3.16 -10.38 -33.74
N LEU A 94 2.57 -9.18 -33.80
CA LEU A 94 1.23 -8.92 -33.27
C LEU A 94 0.18 -9.62 -34.15
N PRO A 95 -0.98 -10.03 -33.59
CA PRO A 95 -1.45 -9.69 -32.24
C PRO A 95 -0.96 -10.60 -31.11
N ASP A 96 -0.17 -11.63 -31.40
CA ASP A 96 0.09 -12.71 -30.42
C ASP A 96 1.42 -12.62 -29.69
N LEU A 97 2.48 -12.15 -30.35
CA LEU A 97 3.86 -12.12 -29.84
C LEU A 97 4.21 -13.45 -29.15
N ALA A 98 3.97 -14.55 -29.87
CA ALA A 98 3.90 -15.88 -29.29
C ALA A 98 5.26 -16.36 -28.78
N LYS A 99 6.36 -15.99 -29.45
CA LYS A 99 7.72 -16.33 -29.03
C LYS A 99 8.16 -15.43 -27.87
N VAL A 100 7.92 -14.13 -27.97
CA VAL A 100 8.25 -13.17 -26.88
C VAL A 100 7.59 -13.59 -25.57
N ARG A 101 6.29 -13.93 -25.61
CA ARG A 101 5.55 -14.38 -24.41
C ARG A 101 6.08 -15.67 -23.79
N ARG A 102 6.75 -16.54 -24.56
CA ARG A 102 7.37 -17.77 -24.05
C ARG A 102 8.71 -17.52 -23.35
N LEU A 103 9.30 -16.33 -23.51
CA LEU A 103 10.53 -15.96 -22.81
C LEU A 103 10.32 -15.76 -21.30
N GLY A 104 9.07 -15.50 -20.86
CA GLY A 104 8.78 -15.21 -19.46
C GLY A 104 9.37 -13.88 -18.99
N LEU A 105 9.68 -12.97 -19.92
CA LEU A 105 10.21 -11.65 -19.64
C LEU A 105 9.09 -10.61 -19.57
N ASN A 106 9.33 -9.58 -18.76
CA ASN A 106 8.56 -8.35 -18.73
C ASN A 106 9.49 -7.18 -19.06
N PHE A 107 8.96 -6.13 -19.69
CA PHE A 107 9.75 -5.04 -20.27
C PHE A 107 9.46 -3.70 -19.61
N ASP A 108 10.52 -2.93 -19.35
CA ASP A 108 10.44 -1.57 -18.82
C ASP A 108 9.91 -0.58 -19.89
N LEU A 109 10.20 -0.86 -21.16
CA LEU A 109 9.64 -0.15 -22.31
C LEU A 109 9.27 -1.13 -23.42
N ILE A 110 8.08 -0.96 -23.98
CA ILE A 110 7.68 -1.60 -25.24
C ILE A 110 7.47 -0.50 -26.27
N LEU A 111 8.26 -0.51 -27.35
CA LEU A 111 8.21 0.47 -28.42
C LEU A 111 7.47 -0.09 -29.64
N LEU A 112 6.50 0.67 -30.15
CA LEU A 112 5.83 0.45 -31.44
C LEU A 112 6.06 1.69 -32.31
N SER A 113 7.21 1.73 -32.98
CA SER A 113 7.65 2.80 -33.86
C SER A 113 7.14 2.56 -35.28
N ALA A 114 6.16 3.34 -35.74
CA ALA A 114 5.50 3.21 -37.04
C ALA A 114 4.89 1.82 -37.32
N VAL A 115 4.25 1.20 -36.31
CA VAL A 115 3.72 -0.18 -36.41
C VAL A 115 2.20 -0.29 -36.23
N TRP A 116 1.58 0.59 -35.43
CA TRP A 116 0.16 0.46 -35.06
C TRP A 116 -0.79 0.49 -36.28
N MET A 117 -0.45 1.25 -37.32
CA MET A 117 -1.21 1.34 -38.57
C MET A 117 -1.18 0.05 -39.40
N HIS A 118 -0.27 -0.89 -39.13
CA HIS A 118 -0.21 -2.19 -39.81
C HIS A 118 -1.09 -3.25 -39.12
N ILE A 119 -1.68 -2.95 -37.96
CA ILE A 119 -2.52 -3.88 -37.23
C ILE A 119 -3.97 -3.71 -37.69
N PRO A 120 -4.63 -4.76 -38.21
CA PRO A 120 -6.05 -4.72 -38.55
C PRO A 120 -6.90 -4.28 -37.35
N PRO A 121 -7.94 -3.44 -37.52
CA PRO A 121 -8.76 -2.96 -36.40
C PRO A 121 -9.31 -4.07 -35.50
N ALA A 122 -9.69 -5.21 -36.08
CA ALA A 122 -10.18 -6.38 -35.34
C ALA A 122 -9.14 -7.02 -34.39
N ASP A 123 -7.85 -6.82 -34.66
CA ASP A 123 -6.74 -7.40 -33.90
C ASP A 123 -6.13 -6.44 -32.87
N ARG A 124 -6.43 -5.13 -32.96
CA ARG A 124 -5.87 -4.08 -32.07
C ARG A 124 -6.16 -4.33 -30.60
N GLU A 125 -7.38 -4.77 -30.27
CA GLU A 125 -7.75 -5.10 -28.89
C GLU A 125 -6.88 -6.26 -28.33
N ARG A 126 -6.71 -7.33 -29.13
CA ARG A 126 -5.88 -8.48 -28.72
C ARG A 126 -4.42 -8.07 -28.60
N SER A 127 -3.91 -7.30 -29.55
CA SER A 127 -2.55 -6.75 -29.55
C SER A 127 -2.27 -5.98 -28.26
N LEU A 128 -3.12 -5.00 -27.93
CA LEU A 128 -2.91 -4.15 -26.75
C LEU A 128 -2.98 -4.95 -25.46
N ARG A 129 -3.89 -5.92 -25.36
CA ARG A 129 -3.95 -6.85 -24.23
C ARG A 129 -2.64 -7.62 -24.06
N LYS A 130 -2.05 -8.13 -25.15
CA LYS A 130 -0.77 -8.87 -25.08
C LYS A 130 0.39 -7.97 -24.67
N LEU A 131 0.46 -6.76 -25.21
CA LEU A 131 1.46 -5.77 -24.83
C LEU A 131 1.35 -5.41 -23.34
N ALA A 132 0.13 -5.19 -22.82
CA ALA A 132 -0.11 -4.91 -21.41
C ALA A 132 0.41 -6.04 -20.50
N THR A 133 0.23 -7.31 -20.89
CA THR A 133 0.74 -8.46 -20.11
C THR A 133 2.26 -8.62 -20.12
N LEU A 134 2.94 -7.97 -21.06
CA LEU A 134 4.40 -8.00 -21.20
C LEU A 134 5.08 -6.83 -20.48
N LEU A 135 4.33 -5.88 -19.91
CA LEU A 135 4.92 -4.77 -19.17
C LEU A 135 5.52 -5.25 -17.85
N ALA A 136 6.71 -4.74 -17.53
CA ALA A 136 7.22 -4.74 -16.17
C ALA A 136 6.38 -3.80 -15.30
N PRO A 137 6.40 -3.95 -13.98
CA PRO A 137 5.83 -2.93 -13.11
C PRO A 137 6.41 -1.55 -13.42
N LYS A 138 5.57 -0.51 -13.45
CA LYS A 138 5.91 0.86 -13.92
C LYS A 138 6.34 0.97 -15.39
N GLY A 139 6.42 -0.13 -16.12
CA GLY A 139 6.79 -0.15 -17.54
C GLY A 139 5.87 0.68 -18.41
N ARG A 140 6.38 1.09 -19.56
CA ARG A 140 5.67 1.96 -20.51
C ARG A 140 5.51 1.28 -21.87
N ILE A 141 4.41 1.59 -22.56
CA ILE A 141 4.25 1.30 -23.98
C ILE A 141 4.29 2.62 -24.72
N ALA A 142 5.23 2.78 -25.64
CA ALA A 142 5.30 3.94 -26.52
C ALA A 142 4.79 3.54 -27.91
N ILE A 143 3.74 4.22 -28.38
CA ILE A 143 3.11 3.95 -29.68
C ILE A 143 3.10 5.24 -30.49
N SER A 144 3.56 5.17 -31.74
CA SER A 144 3.43 6.27 -32.70
C SER A 144 2.23 6.02 -33.63
N LEU A 145 1.34 7.01 -33.71
CA LEU A 145 0.17 7.00 -34.57
C LEU A 145 0.45 7.85 -35.80
N ARG A 146 0.43 7.23 -36.98
CA ARG A 146 0.54 7.94 -38.27
C ARG A 146 -0.84 8.46 -38.68
N LEU A 147 -1.04 9.76 -38.58
CA LEU A 147 -2.23 10.45 -39.04
C LEU A 147 -2.08 10.82 -40.52
N GLY A 148 -3.15 10.66 -41.29
CA GLY A 148 -3.15 10.86 -42.75
C GLY A 148 -3.79 9.68 -43.49
N ALA A 149 -3.92 9.78 -44.80
CA ALA A 149 -4.52 8.72 -45.62
C ALA A 149 -3.73 7.40 -45.49
N PRO A 150 -4.39 6.24 -45.34
CA PRO A 150 -3.69 4.95 -45.28
C PRO A 150 -2.97 4.63 -46.59
N ASP A 151 -1.74 4.13 -46.49
CA ASP A 151 -0.98 3.58 -47.62
C ASP A 151 -1.47 2.16 -47.91
N THR A 152 -2.23 1.99 -49.00
CA THR A 152 -2.85 0.71 -49.37
C THR A 152 -1.83 -0.30 -49.90
N GLU A 153 -0.73 0.14 -50.52
CA GLU A 153 0.34 -0.76 -50.99
C GLU A 153 1.03 -1.44 -49.81
N ARG A 154 1.14 -0.73 -48.68
CA ARG A 154 1.70 -1.26 -47.42
C ARG A 154 0.66 -1.88 -46.51
N ALA A 155 -0.57 -2.06 -46.99
CA ALA A 155 -1.71 -2.55 -46.21
C ALA A 155 -1.88 -1.81 -44.87
N MET A 156 -1.75 -0.48 -44.87
CA MET A 156 -1.99 0.33 -43.68
C MET A 156 -3.49 0.57 -43.46
N HIS A 157 -3.84 0.78 -42.19
CA HIS A 157 -5.17 1.11 -41.72
C HIS A 157 -5.17 2.48 -41.03
N GLU A 158 -6.32 3.15 -41.06
CA GLU A 158 -6.53 4.39 -40.30
C GLU A 158 -6.33 4.14 -38.80
N VAL A 159 -5.73 5.10 -38.10
CA VAL A 159 -5.46 5.04 -36.66
C VAL A 159 -6.07 6.25 -35.96
N SER A 160 -6.46 6.07 -34.70
CA SER A 160 -7.08 7.14 -33.91
C SER A 160 -6.59 7.10 -32.47
N LEU A 161 -6.27 8.28 -31.93
CA LEU A 161 -5.97 8.44 -30.51
C LEU A 161 -7.17 8.05 -29.64
N LEU A 162 -8.39 8.34 -30.10
CA LEU A 162 -9.62 8.01 -29.37
C LEU A 162 -9.81 6.50 -29.26
N GLU A 163 -9.61 5.77 -30.35
CA GLU A 163 -9.68 4.30 -30.37
C GLU A 163 -8.60 3.71 -29.45
N LEU A 164 -7.34 4.14 -29.57
CA LEU A 164 -6.25 3.65 -28.74
C LEU A 164 -6.51 3.93 -27.26
N SER A 165 -6.99 5.12 -26.92
CA SER A 165 -7.33 5.49 -25.54
C SER A 165 -8.43 4.60 -24.96
N ALA A 166 -9.51 4.37 -25.72
CA ALA A 166 -10.61 3.50 -25.29
C ALA A 166 -10.15 2.05 -25.08
N LEU A 167 -9.30 1.53 -25.98
CA LEU A 167 -8.71 0.19 -25.81
C LEU A 167 -7.77 0.13 -24.60
N ALA A 168 -6.94 1.15 -24.39
CA ALA A 168 -6.00 1.21 -23.27
C ALA A 168 -6.73 1.13 -21.91
N GLN A 169 -7.80 1.92 -21.75
CA GLN A 169 -8.60 1.94 -20.52
C GLN A 169 -9.20 0.57 -20.18
N ARG A 170 -9.62 -0.22 -21.20
CA ARG A 170 -10.17 -1.58 -20.99
C ARG A 170 -9.16 -2.55 -20.37
N PHE A 171 -7.86 -2.28 -20.52
CA PHE A 171 -6.77 -3.09 -19.96
C PHE A 171 -6.05 -2.42 -18.80
N GLY A 172 -6.65 -1.38 -18.20
CA GLY A 172 -6.09 -0.67 -17.06
C GLY A 172 -4.85 0.17 -17.41
N LEU A 173 -4.56 0.36 -18.70
CA LEU A 173 -3.51 1.27 -19.13
C LEU A 173 -4.04 2.70 -19.09
N ARG A 174 -3.30 3.59 -18.43
CA ARG A 174 -3.54 5.04 -18.49
C ARG A 174 -2.65 5.68 -19.56
N MET A 175 -3.17 6.73 -20.17
CA MET A 175 -2.38 7.62 -21.02
C MET A 175 -1.52 8.51 -20.13
N VAL A 176 -0.21 8.32 -20.20
CA VAL A 176 0.78 9.05 -19.40
C VAL A 176 1.17 10.35 -20.09
N ARG A 177 1.36 10.30 -21.41
CA ARG A 177 1.77 11.43 -22.24
C ARG A 177 1.26 11.27 -23.67
N THR A 178 0.98 12.40 -24.31
CA THR A 178 0.82 12.52 -25.77
C THR A 178 1.68 13.65 -26.29
N SER A 179 2.26 13.49 -27.46
CA SER A 179 3.01 14.54 -28.15
C SER A 179 2.86 14.43 -29.65
N ASP A 180 2.56 15.55 -30.31
CA ASP A 180 2.43 15.61 -31.76
C ASP A 180 3.77 16.00 -32.41
N SER A 181 4.03 15.48 -33.60
CA SER A 181 5.20 15.81 -34.40
C SER A 181 4.89 15.77 -35.90
N GLN A 182 5.61 16.58 -36.68
CA GLN A 182 5.57 16.53 -38.14
C GLN A 182 6.31 15.30 -38.67
N ASP A 183 5.99 14.90 -39.90
CA ASP A 183 6.68 13.79 -40.57
C ASP A 183 8.13 14.15 -40.93
N ARG A 184 9.09 13.36 -40.45
CA ARG A 184 10.53 13.57 -40.70
C ARG A 184 10.99 13.08 -42.08
N LEU A 185 10.14 12.39 -42.83
CA LEU A 185 10.40 11.96 -44.21
C LEU A 185 9.86 12.96 -45.26
N GLY A 186 9.35 14.12 -44.82
CA GLY A 186 8.94 15.21 -45.71
C GLY A 186 7.59 15.03 -46.39
N ARG A 187 6.73 14.13 -45.89
CA ARG A 187 5.38 13.91 -46.44
C ARG A 187 4.40 14.94 -45.86
N ALA A 188 3.87 15.81 -46.71
CA ALA A 188 3.05 16.97 -46.29
C ALA A 188 1.67 16.59 -45.73
N ASP A 189 1.15 15.42 -46.09
CA ASP A 189 -0.17 14.89 -45.69
C ASP A 189 -0.11 13.95 -44.48
N VAL A 190 1.09 13.78 -43.89
CA VAL A 190 1.33 12.88 -42.76
C VAL A 190 1.76 13.67 -41.54
N SER A 191 1.13 13.38 -40.41
CA SER A 191 1.59 13.82 -39.09
C SER A 191 1.61 12.65 -38.12
N TRP A 192 2.24 12.85 -36.97
CA TRP A 192 2.42 11.80 -35.98
C TRP A 192 1.95 12.26 -34.61
N THR A 193 1.28 11.36 -33.89
CA THR A 193 1.03 11.49 -32.46
C THR A 193 1.71 10.36 -31.73
N ASN A 194 2.65 10.67 -30.84
CA ASN A 194 3.29 9.72 -29.96
C ASN A 194 2.47 9.61 -28.66
N VAL A 195 2.20 8.38 -28.24
CA VAL A 195 1.40 8.06 -27.07
C VAL A 195 2.21 7.18 -26.14
N VAL A 196 2.35 7.61 -24.88
CA VAL A 196 2.96 6.79 -23.82
C VAL A 196 1.86 6.29 -22.91
N LEU A 197 1.73 4.97 -22.81
CA LEU A 197 0.80 4.27 -21.94
C LEU A 197 1.56 3.63 -20.77
N GLY A 198 0.90 3.42 -19.65
CA GLY A 198 1.44 2.60 -18.58
C GLY A 198 0.36 2.14 -17.59
N LEU A 199 0.69 1.12 -16.80
CA LEU A 199 -0.19 0.66 -15.74
C LEU A 199 -0.14 1.64 -14.54
N PRO A 200 -1.24 1.79 -13.78
CA PRO A 200 -1.18 2.37 -12.44
C PRO A 200 -0.29 1.49 -11.56
N ASP A 201 0.53 2.11 -10.71
CA ASP A 201 1.30 1.36 -9.71
C ASP A 201 0.39 0.99 -8.55
N ASP A 202 0.25 -0.31 -8.30
CA ASP A 202 -0.55 -0.89 -7.22
C ASP A 202 0.33 -1.46 -6.09
N GLY A 203 1.63 -1.15 -6.13
CA GLY A 203 2.65 -1.66 -5.22
C GLY A 203 3.38 -2.91 -5.73
N LEU A 204 2.89 -3.59 -6.78
CA LEU A 204 3.60 -4.74 -7.35
C LEU A 204 5.01 -4.39 -7.82
N GLY A 205 5.24 -3.14 -8.25
CA GLY A 205 6.55 -2.67 -8.67
C GLY A 205 7.59 -2.57 -7.57
N ALA A 206 7.18 -2.49 -6.32
CA ALA A 206 8.12 -2.52 -5.20
C ALA A 206 8.44 -3.96 -4.73
N LEU A 207 7.78 -5.01 -5.23
CA LEU A 207 8.08 -6.39 -4.81
C LEU A 207 9.50 -6.85 -5.18
N PRO A 208 10.03 -6.59 -6.40
CA PRO A 208 11.41 -6.90 -6.72
C PRO A 208 12.41 -6.16 -5.82
N LEU A 209 12.12 -4.89 -5.51
CA LEU A 209 12.91 -4.09 -4.58
C LEU A 209 12.89 -4.72 -3.17
N LEU A 210 11.71 -4.98 -2.62
CA LEU A 210 11.55 -5.58 -1.30
C LEU A 210 12.22 -6.96 -1.22
N ARG A 211 12.09 -7.78 -2.26
CA ARG A 211 12.82 -9.05 -2.39
C ARG A 211 14.33 -8.83 -2.31
N HIS A 212 14.86 -7.85 -3.05
CA HIS A 212 16.28 -7.52 -3.02
C HIS A 212 16.73 -7.07 -1.61
N LEU A 213 16.00 -6.15 -0.98
CA LEU A 213 16.31 -5.64 0.37
C LEU A 213 16.24 -6.71 1.46
N ILE A 214 15.33 -7.68 1.33
CA ILE A 214 15.13 -8.74 2.32
C ILE A 214 16.12 -9.90 2.11
N LEU A 215 16.37 -10.29 0.85
CA LEU A 215 17.08 -11.54 0.53
C LEU A 215 18.49 -11.38 -0.03
N VAL A 216 18.86 -10.22 -0.59
CA VAL A 216 20.12 -10.05 -1.33
C VAL A 216 21.02 -9.01 -0.68
N ASP A 217 20.46 -7.86 -0.28
CA ASP A 217 21.18 -6.79 0.38
C ASP A 217 21.94 -7.31 1.62
N GLU A 218 23.17 -6.83 1.86
CA GLU A 218 24.12 -7.42 2.82
C GLU A 218 23.45 -7.66 4.17
N LYS A 219 23.30 -8.96 4.50
CA LYS A 219 22.47 -9.46 5.60
C LYS A 219 23.10 -9.30 6.99
N ALA A 220 24.08 -8.42 7.16
CA ALA A 220 24.85 -8.31 8.40
C ALA A 220 24.12 -7.58 9.56
N SER A 221 22.89 -7.08 9.35
CA SER A 221 22.16 -6.31 10.36
C SER A 221 20.69 -6.70 10.49
N THR A 222 20.26 -6.96 11.73
CA THR A 222 18.84 -7.15 12.06
C THR A 222 18.05 -5.84 11.93
N TYR A 223 18.72 -4.69 11.94
CA TYR A 223 18.06 -3.39 11.85
C TYR A 223 17.32 -3.21 10.51
N LYS A 224 17.89 -3.64 9.39
CA LYS A 224 17.26 -3.52 8.06
C LYS A 224 15.91 -4.23 8.03
N ILE A 225 15.90 -5.50 8.45
CA ILE A 225 14.69 -6.33 8.55
C ILE A 225 13.70 -5.73 9.54
N ALA A 226 14.20 -5.22 10.67
CA ALA A 226 13.37 -4.56 11.66
C ALA A 226 12.67 -3.32 11.12
N LEU A 227 13.36 -2.45 10.38
CA LEU A 227 12.74 -1.24 9.84
C LEU A 227 11.64 -1.57 8.86
N LEU A 228 11.90 -2.49 7.92
CA LEU A 228 10.90 -2.94 6.95
C LEU A 228 9.68 -3.53 7.66
N ARG A 229 9.90 -4.36 8.69
CA ARG A 229 8.81 -4.96 9.47
C ARG A 229 8.02 -3.94 10.29
N VAL A 230 8.67 -2.92 10.86
CA VAL A 230 7.98 -1.81 11.54
C VAL A 230 7.06 -1.09 10.57
N ILE A 231 7.54 -0.74 9.38
CA ILE A 231 6.73 -0.05 8.38
C ILE A 231 5.56 -0.92 7.94
N ALA A 232 5.81 -2.22 7.69
CA ALA A 232 4.77 -3.19 7.36
C ALA A 232 3.68 -3.26 8.44
N ARG A 233 4.09 -3.31 9.72
CA ARG A 233 3.15 -3.32 10.84
C ARG A 233 2.36 -2.02 10.98
N ILE A 234 2.99 -0.87 10.75
CA ILE A 234 2.30 0.43 10.77
C ILE A 234 1.29 0.52 9.62
N ALA A 235 1.64 0.07 8.41
CA ALA A 235 0.73 0.03 7.27
C ALA A 235 -0.50 -0.86 7.51
N ASP A 236 -0.32 -1.94 8.27
CA ASP A 236 -1.38 -2.87 8.63
C ASP A 236 -2.29 -2.36 9.76
N THR A 237 -1.70 -1.78 10.83
CA THR A 237 -2.41 -1.54 12.10
C THR A 237 -2.53 -0.10 12.56
N ALA A 238 -1.78 0.83 11.97
CA ALA A 238 -1.72 2.22 12.41
C ALA A 238 -1.68 3.20 11.23
N SER A 239 -2.28 2.82 10.09
CA SER A 239 -2.30 3.64 8.88
C SER A 239 -3.07 4.95 9.04
N GLY A 240 -3.91 5.09 10.07
CA GLY A 240 -4.64 6.33 10.36
C GLY A 240 -3.74 7.51 10.71
N LEU A 241 -2.53 7.25 11.21
CA LEU A 241 -1.52 8.28 11.53
C LEU A 241 -0.65 8.68 10.32
N ALA A 242 -0.84 8.04 9.17
CA ALA A 242 -0.07 8.29 7.98
C ALA A 242 -0.62 9.48 7.17
N ARG A 243 0.26 10.36 6.68
CA ARG A 243 -0.09 11.46 5.79
C ARG A 243 0.30 11.11 4.36
N TYR A 244 -0.68 11.09 3.45
CA TYR A 244 -0.46 10.75 2.04
C TYR A 244 -0.06 12.00 1.26
N GLU A 245 1.02 11.87 0.49
CA GLU A 245 1.47 12.84 -0.51
C GLU A 245 1.46 12.19 -1.90
N SER A 246 1.80 12.92 -2.96
CA SER A 246 1.68 12.43 -4.35
C SER A 246 2.53 11.18 -4.64
N GLU A 247 3.77 11.16 -4.15
CA GLU A 247 4.76 10.10 -4.43
C GLU A 247 5.24 9.38 -3.16
N SER A 248 4.68 9.71 -1.99
CA SER A 248 5.13 9.12 -0.73
C SER A 248 4.08 9.21 0.37
N VAL A 249 4.31 8.45 1.43
CA VAL A 249 3.55 8.49 2.67
C VAL A 249 4.47 8.88 3.81
N VAL A 250 4.05 9.85 4.62
CA VAL A 250 4.81 10.35 5.76
C VAL A 250 4.21 9.80 7.05
N LEU A 251 5.07 9.22 7.89
CA LEU A 251 4.77 8.67 9.20
C LEU A 251 5.40 9.53 10.30
N PRO A 252 4.81 9.58 11.50
CA PRO A 252 5.49 10.14 12.66
C PRO A 252 6.72 9.31 13.02
N LEU A 253 7.90 9.93 13.11
CA LEU A 253 9.14 9.20 13.45
C LEU A 253 9.08 8.58 14.86
N GLY A 254 8.33 9.20 15.77
CA GLY A 254 8.07 8.65 17.09
C GLY A 254 7.28 7.33 17.04
N LEU A 255 6.37 7.18 16.07
CA LEU A 255 5.59 5.95 15.86
C LEU A 255 6.50 4.81 15.38
N VAL A 256 7.36 5.09 14.40
CA VAL A 256 8.37 4.14 13.92
C VAL A 256 9.29 3.71 15.08
N SER A 257 9.69 4.66 15.93
CA SER A 257 10.54 4.39 17.09
C SER A 257 9.83 3.59 18.18
N LEU A 258 8.53 3.82 18.38
CA LEU A 258 7.72 3.08 19.36
C LEU A 258 7.55 1.62 18.95
N PHE A 259 7.21 1.36 17.68
CA PHE A 259 7.09 -0.01 17.17
C PHE A 259 8.44 -0.73 17.17
N TRP A 260 9.53 -0.02 16.89
CA TRP A 260 10.89 -0.53 17.05
C TRP A 260 11.16 -0.98 18.50
N LEU A 261 10.89 -0.12 19.48
CA LEU A 261 11.03 -0.44 20.90
C LEU A 261 10.22 -1.70 21.28
N ARG A 262 8.94 -1.73 20.93
CA ARG A 262 8.02 -2.85 21.23
C ARG A 262 8.52 -4.18 20.68
N MET A 263 9.08 -4.16 19.47
CA MET A 263 9.55 -5.35 18.79
C MET A 263 10.89 -5.86 19.33
N TYR A 264 11.82 -4.98 19.67
CA TYR A 264 13.13 -5.37 20.18
C TYR A 264 13.12 -5.78 21.65
N LYS A 265 12.28 -5.14 22.47
CA LYS A 265 12.21 -5.38 23.91
C LYS A 265 12.18 -6.87 24.32
N PRO A 266 11.26 -7.73 23.82
CA PRO A 266 11.25 -9.14 24.19
C PRO A 266 12.52 -9.88 23.76
N LEU A 267 13.14 -9.50 22.63
CA LEU A 267 14.39 -10.11 22.16
C LEU A 267 15.57 -9.77 23.08
N ILE A 268 15.69 -8.49 23.45
CA ILE A 268 16.79 -7.99 24.30
C ILE A 268 16.67 -8.53 25.72
N GLU A 269 15.46 -8.58 26.30
CA GLU A 269 15.24 -9.11 27.64
C GLU A 269 15.50 -10.61 27.75
N ASN A 270 15.34 -11.34 26.64
CA ASN A 270 15.71 -12.76 26.52
C ASN A 270 17.12 -12.98 25.95
N GLN A 271 17.95 -11.93 25.89
CA GLN A 271 19.36 -11.99 25.50
C GLN A 271 19.61 -12.57 24.10
N LEU A 272 18.65 -12.42 23.18
CA LEU A 272 18.84 -12.82 21.79
C LEU A 272 19.74 -11.82 21.06
N PRO A 273 20.79 -12.27 20.35
CA PRO A 273 21.76 -11.38 19.71
C PRO A 273 21.12 -10.56 18.59
N GLN A 274 21.41 -9.27 18.57
CA GLN A 274 20.95 -8.30 17.57
C GLN A 274 22.12 -7.47 17.07
N MET A 275 22.15 -7.15 15.78
CA MET A 275 23.28 -6.49 15.13
C MET A 275 22.87 -5.24 14.34
N PRO A 276 23.71 -4.19 14.32
CA PRO A 276 25.07 -4.14 14.84
C PRO A 276 25.14 -4.02 16.37
N ALA A 277 26.20 -4.56 16.94
CA ALA A 277 26.58 -4.25 18.31
C ALA A 277 27.06 -2.78 18.39
N SER A 278 26.88 -2.18 19.57
CA SER A 278 27.44 -0.88 19.92
C SER A 278 28.97 -0.93 19.87
N ARG A 279 29.62 0.24 19.87
CA ARG A 279 31.09 0.32 19.92
C ARG A 279 31.70 -0.38 21.15
N LEU A 280 30.92 -0.53 22.22
CA LEU A 280 31.31 -1.23 23.44
C LEU A 280 31.11 -2.75 23.36
N GLY A 281 30.47 -3.25 22.30
CA GLY A 281 30.24 -4.69 22.09
C GLY A 281 29.15 -5.31 22.98
N THR A 282 28.44 -4.51 23.77
CA THR A 282 27.52 -4.97 24.83
C THR A 282 26.10 -5.27 24.35
N GLY A 283 25.75 -4.90 23.11
CA GLY A 283 24.41 -5.04 22.55
C GLY A 283 24.09 -3.92 21.54
N PRO A 284 22.87 -3.85 21.00
CA PRO A 284 22.49 -2.85 20.00
C PRO A 284 22.67 -1.42 20.48
N GLY A 285 23.07 -0.50 19.59
CA GLY A 285 23.39 0.89 19.96
C GLY A 285 22.25 1.73 20.57
N PHE A 286 20.99 1.30 20.49
CA PHE A 286 19.85 1.96 21.14
C PHE A 286 19.51 1.35 22.52
N VAL A 287 20.16 0.27 22.94
CA VAL A 287 19.96 -0.36 24.24
C VAL A 287 20.85 0.35 25.25
N THR A 288 20.30 1.43 25.84
CA THR A 288 20.97 2.30 26.82
C THR A 288 20.38 2.11 28.22
N ASP A 289 20.88 2.85 29.21
CA ASP A 289 20.26 2.91 30.55
C ASP A 289 18.79 3.34 30.49
N ASN A 290 18.43 4.23 29.56
CA ASN A 290 17.04 4.63 29.35
C ASN A 290 16.18 3.47 28.88
N PHE A 291 16.70 2.62 27.98
CA PHE A 291 15.99 1.43 27.54
C PHE A 291 15.82 0.43 28.69
N HIS A 292 16.88 0.18 29.46
CA HIS A 292 16.85 -0.76 30.58
C HIS A 292 15.92 -0.30 31.72
N ALA A 293 15.81 1.01 31.95
CA ALA A 293 14.87 1.58 32.92
C ALA A 293 13.40 1.29 32.58
N LEU A 294 13.09 0.88 31.34
CA LEU A 294 11.74 0.49 30.90
C LEU A 294 11.46 -1.00 31.07
N ARG A 295 12.30 -1.78 31.78
CA ARG A 295 12.12 -3.23 31.95
C ARG A 295 10.75 -3.59 32.54
N SER A 296 10.25 -2.80 33.49
CA SER A 296 8.95 -3.03 34.16
C SER A 296 7.73 -2.67 33.30
N VAL A 297 7.89 -1.83 32.27
CA VAL A 297 6.81 -1.50 31.34
C VAL A 297 6.67 -2.64 30.36
N THR A 298 5.48 -3.19 30.16
CA THR A 298 5.23 -4.28 29.20
C THR A 298 5.09 -3.74 27.76
N THR A 299 5.24 -4.61 26.76
CA THR A 299 5.07 -4.24 25.34
C THR A 299 3.65 -3.84 24.96
N VAL A 300 2.65 -4.31 25.74
CA VAL A 300 1.23 -3.96 25.58
C VAL A 300 0.96 -2.56 26.16
N GLU A 301 1.59 -2.20 27.29
CA GLU A 301 1.48 -0.86 27.87
C GLU A 301 2.07 0.24 26.97
N LEU A 302 2.98 -0.10 26.07
CA LEU A 302 3.54 0.80 25.05
C LEU A 302 2.57 1.04 23.86
N GLY A 303 1.26 1.01 24.10
CA GLY A 303 0.22 1.35 23.14
C GLY A 303 0.02 2.86 22.99
N ILE A 304 -0.60 3.27 21.87
CA ILE A 304 -1.04 4.65 21.69
C ILE A 304 -2.17 4.94 22.68
N GLY A 305 -2.22 6.16 23.21
CA GLY A 305 -3.13 6.59 24.28
C GLY A 305 -2.60 6.34 25.69
N SER A 306 -1.59 5.48 25.87
CA SER A 306 -0.98 5.21 27.18
C SER A 306 -0.35 6.46 27.81
N MET A 307 -0.44 6.55 29.14
CA MET A 307 0.12 7.65 29.93
C MET A 307 1.22 7.15 30.85
N PHE A 308 2.30 7.94 30.92
CA PHE A 308 3.45 7.70 31.79
C PHE A 308 3.77 8.99 32.56
N ALA A 309 4.33 8.86 33.76
CA ALA A 309 4.73 9.99 34.59
C ALA A 309 6.13 9.79 35.18
N GLY A 310 6.73 10.88 35.66
CA GLY A 310 7.99 10.84 36.41
C GLY A 310 9.16 10.27 35.60
N ASP A 311 9.94 9.40 36.23
CA ASP A 311 11.15 8.83 35.62
C ASP A 311 10.83 7.93 34.43
N THR A 312 9.74 7.15 34.48
CA THR A 312 9.31 6.30 33.37
C THR A 312 9.00 7.12 32.11
N ALA A 313 8.29 8.26 32.25
CA ALA A 313 8.06 9.17 31.14
C ALA A 313 9.36 9.71 30.54
N ARG A 314 10.33 10.04 31.40
CA ARG A 314 11.66 10.50 30.99
C ARG A 314 12.42 9.45 30.20
N HIS A 315 12.49 8.23 30.72
CA HIS A 315 13.19 7.13 30.09
C HIS A 315 12.53 6.70 28.78
N LEU A 316 11.19 6.71 28.70
CA LEU A 316 10.46 6.43 27.46
C LEU A 316 10.76 7.47 26.39
N HIS A 317 10.59 8.76 26.70
CA HIS A 317 10.90 9.85 25.77
C HIS A 317 12.35 9.77 25.25
N ARG A 318 13.32 9.55 26.15
CA ARG A 318 14.74 9.44 25.80
C ARG A 318 15.02 8.22 24.92
N SER A 319 14.46 7.06 25.29
CA SER A 319 14.59 5.82 24.49
C SER A 319 14.05 6.01 23.08
N LEU A 320 12.85 6.60 22.91
CA LEU A 320 12.28 6.84 21.58
C LEU A 320 13.15 7.79 20.76
N SER A 321 13.74 8.80 21.37
CA SER A 321 14.68 9.71 20.68
C SER A 321 15.98 9.02 20.26
N GLU A 322 16.56 8.20 21.13
CA GLU A 322 17.77 7.42 20.83
C GLU A 322 17.50 6.44 19.70
N ILE A 323 16.34 5.77 19.72
CA ILE A 323 15.89 4.89 18.64
C ILE A 323 15.67 5.68 17.35
N SER A 324 14.99 6.84 17.37
CA SER A 324 14.83 7.71 16.20
C SER A 324 16.18 8.10 15.59
N GLN A 325 17.16 8.40 16.44
CA GLN A 325 18.52 8.71 16.03
C GLN A 325 19.17 7.51 15.37
N VAL A 326 19.08 6.33 16.01
CA VAL A 326 19.62 5.10 15.46
C VAL A 326 19.01 4.83 14.10
N ILE A 327 17.68 4.74 13.97
CA ILE A 327 16.98 4.45 12.70
C ILE A 327 17.45 5.37 11.56
N ARG A 328 17.61 6.67 11.84
CA ARG A 328 18.12 7.65 10.87
C ARG A 328 19.53 7.33 10.40
N ASP A 329 20.45 7.12 11.34
CA ASP A 329 21.85 6.90 11.02
C ASP A 329 22.06 5.50 10.41
N MET A 330 21.31 4.51 10.91
CA MET A 330 21.14 3.17 10.38
C MET A 330 19.89 2.47 10.97
N PRO A 331 19.03 1.88 10.13
CA PRO A 331 19.38 1.34 8.82
C PRO A 331 18.94 2.21 7.63
N ALA A 332 18.20 3.32 7.84
CA ALA A 332 17.58 4.06 6.74
C ALA A 332 18.59 4.56 5.69
N LYS A 333 19.76 5.03 6.13
CA LYS A 333 20.87 5.46 5.26
C LYS A 333 21.44 4.36 4.35
N TYR A 334 21.27 3.10 4.73
CA TYR A 334 21.83 1.93 4.06
C TYR A 334 20.81 1.12 3.26
N LEU A 335 19.51 1.34 3.49
CA LEU A 335 18.46 0.81 2.63
C LEU A 335 18.35 1.72 1.40
N ARG A 336 19.02 1.32 0.32
CA ARG A 336 19.20 2.11 -0.90
C ARG A 336 18.54 1.46 -2.10
N TRP A 337 18.24 2.27 -3.10
CA TRP A 337 17.79 1.76 -4.40
C TRP A 337 18.87 0.88 -5.03
N PRO A 338 18.52 -0.24 -5.68
CA PRO A 338 19.49 -1.09 -6.37
C PRO A 338 20.32 -0.28 -7.35
N SER A 339 21.63 -0.55 -7.40
CA SER A 339 22.59 0.16 -8.26
C SER A 339 22.64 1.69 -8.05
N SER A 340 22.25 2.17 -6.87
CA SER A 340 22.24 3.59 -6.52
C SER A 340 22.72 3.83 -5.09
N ASP A 341 23.32 5.00 -4.85
CA ASP A 341 23.64 5.47 -3.50
C ASP A 341 22.48 6.16 -2.78
N ARG A 342 21.35 6.35 -3.48
CA ARG A 342 20.19 7.06 -2.94
C ARG A 342 19.44 6.21 -1.90
N PRO A 343 19.21 6.72 -0.68
CA PRO A 343 18.39 6.04 0.32
C PRO A 343 16.92 5.96 -0.13
N ILE A 344 16.25 4.88 0.26
CA ILE A 344 14.82 4.66 -0.01
C ILE A 344 13.95 5.50 0.93
N PHE A 345 14.35 5.58 2.20
CA PHE A 345 13.61 6.29 3.23
C PHE A 345 14.28 7.63 3.55
N GLU A 346 13.47 8.69 3.59
CA GLU A 346 13.92 10.03 3.96
C GLU A 346 13.43 10.34 5.39
N ILE A 347 14.33 10.83 6.24
CA ILE A 347 14.01 11.07 7.66
C ILE A 347 14.44 12.48 8.05
N THR A 348 13.47 13.26 8.52
CA THR A 348 13.70 14.61 9.05
C THR A 348 13.49 14.57 10.55
N ARG A 349 14.56 14.69 11.34
CA ARG A 349 14.45 14.79 12.80
C ARG A 349 14.17 16.23 13.24
N ARG A 350 13.28 16.39 14.22
CA ARG A 350 13.02 17.68 14.86
C ARG A 350 13.90 17.88 16.09
N ARG A 351 14.20 19.14 16.41
CA ARG A 351 14.96 19.49 17.62
C ARG A 351 14.16 19.08 18.85
N GLN A 352 14.84 18.41 19.80
CA GLN A 352 14.17 17.90 20.99
C GLN A 352 13.61 19.02 21.88
N MET A 353 12.38 18.83 22.34
CA MET A 353 11.80 19.60 23.45
C MET A 353 12.21 18.99 24.79
N SER A 354 12.02 19.73 25.89
CA SER A 354 12.19 19.19 27.23
C SER A 354 11.19 18.05 27.46
N THR A 355 11.63 16.98 28.12
CA THR A 355 10.75 15.87 28.46
C THR A 355 9.66 16.36 29.42
N PRO A 356 8.37 16.17 29.10
CA PRO A 356 7.30 16.58 30.00
C PRO A 356 7.24 15.67 31.24
N GLN A 357 6.77 16.20 32.37
CA GLN A 357 6.62 15.43 33.63
C GLN A 357 5.58 14.31 33.50
N GLN A 358 4.59 14.51 32.64
CA GLN A 358 3.62 13.52 32.20
C GLN A 358 3.68 13.41 30.69
N LEU A 359 3.68 12.20 30.18
CA LEU A 359 3.79 11.90 28.75
C LEU A 359 2.63 11.00 28.37
N ARG A 360 1.87 11.42 27.36
CA ARG A 360 0.88 10.60 26.68
C ARG A 360 1.43 10.23 25.30
N ILE A 361 1.24 8.97 24.89
CA ILE A 361 1.55 8.54 23.55
C ILE A 361 0.40 8.96 22.62
N ASP A 362 0.42 10.18 22.09
CA ASP A 362 -0.58 10.70 21.16
C ASP A 362 0.04 11.18 19.83
N ASP A 363 -0.79 11.63 18.88
CA ASP A 363 -0.33 12.08 17.57
C ASP A 363 0.72 13.20 17.69
N ALA A 364 0.44 14.25 18.49
CA ALA A 364 1.36 15.37 18.70
C ALA A 364 2.70 14.92 19.27
N PHE A 365 2.69 14.03 20.27
CA PHE A 365 3.88 13.44 20.84
C PHE A 365 4.68 12.64 19.80
N LEU A 366 4.03 11.80 18.99
CA LEU A 366 4.70 10.95 18.01
C LEU A 366 5.32 11.76 16.86
N TRP A 367 4.64 12.82 16.40
CA TRP A 367 5.18 13.77 15.41
C TRP A 367 6.29 14.66 15.96
N SER A 368 6.39 14.84 17.29
CA SER A 368 7.41 15.71 17.87
C SER A 368 8.85 15.23 17.60
N PHE A 369 9.04 13.95 17.28
CA PHE A 369 10.35 13.37 16.96
C PHE A 369 10.81 13.68 15.53
N GLY A 370 9.86 13.96 14.62
CA GLY A 370 10.13 14.21 13.21
C GLY A 370 9.29 13.39 12.24
N ASP A 371 9.72 13.40 10.99
CA ASP A 371 8.99 12.87 9.85
C ASP A 371 9.79 11.69 9.26
N PHE A 372 9.10 10.58 8.97
CA PHE A 372 9.66 9.40 8.30
C PHE A 372 8.90 9.18 6.99
N ARG A 373 9.57 9.31 5.85
CA ARG A 373 8.94 9.29 4.52
C ARG A 373 9.21 7.95 3.81
N VAL A 374 8.13 7.31 3.38
CA VAL A 374 8.10 6.03 2.67
C VAL A 374 7.65 6.28 1.23
N PRO A 375 8.39 5.83 0.19
CA PRO A 375 7.91 5.92 -1.19
C PRO A 375 6.55 5.24 -1.36
N LEU A 376 5.66 5.83 -2.15
CA LEU A 376 4.27 5.40 -2.23
C LEU A 376 4.17 3.94 -2.69
N GLU A 377 4.98 3.52 -3.65
CA GLU A 377 4.99 2.14 -4.14
C GLU A 377 5.40 1.13 -3.06
N VAL A 378 6.33 1.51 -2.18
CA VAL A 378 6.79 0.65 -1.07
C VAL A 378 5.69 0.57 -0.02
N TRP A 379 5.05 1.70 0.29
CA TRP A 379 3.93 1.73 1.23
C TRP A 379 2.76 0.88 0.73
N GLN A 380 2.37 1.01 -0.54
CA GLN A 380 1.31 0.21 -1.16
C GLN A 380 1.67 -1.27 -1.14
N ALA A 381 2.91 -1.64 -1.45
CA ALA A 381 3.36 -3.02 -1.40
C ALA A 381 3.24 -3.61 0.01
N LEU A 382 3.74 -2.87 1.01
CA LEU A 382 3.66 -3.26 2.41
C LEU A 382 2.23 -3.26 2.95
N THR A 383 1.30 -2.51 2.35
CA THR A 383 -0.11 -2.49 2.74
C THR A 383 -0.88 -3.68 2.14
N HIS A 384 -0.72 -3.91 0.83
CA HIS A 384 -1.51 -4.90 0.09
C HIS A 384 -0.94 -6.32 0.17
N TYR A 385 0.39 -6.44 0.24
CA TYR A 385 1.09 -7.73 0.19
C TYR A 385 1.71 -8.12 1.54
N ASN A 386 1.32 -7.46 2.64
CA ASN A 386 1.88 -7.71 3.98
C ASN A 386 1.80 -9.19 4.39
N VAL A 387 0.69 -9.85 4.06
CA VAL A 387 0.45 -11.27 4.38
C VAL A 387 1.50 -12.21 3.80
N TRP A 388 2.18 -11.80 2.72
CA TRP A 388 3.31 -12.53 2.15
C TRP A 388 4.67 -11.94 2.58
N ILE A 389 4.75 -10.63 2.81
CA ILE A 389 6.01 -9.94 3.13
C ILE A 389 6.43 -10.16 4.60
N GLU A 390 5.53 -9.97 5.56
CA GLU A 390 5.86 -10.08 6.99
C GLU A 390 6.37 -11.48 7.38
N PRO A 391 5.78 -12.60 6.92
CA PRO A 391 6.32 -13.92 7.22
C PRO A 391 7.75 -14.11 6.73
N VAL A 392 8.11 -13.54 5.56
CA VAL A 392 9.47 -13.60 5.02
C VAL A 392 10.43 -12.75 5.86
N LEU A 393 10.01 -11.56 6.30
CA LEU A 393 10.79 -10.71 7.21
C LEU A 393 11.06 -11.44 8.54
N VAL A 394 10.06 -12.08 9.13
CA VAL A 394 10.22 -12.87 10.36
C VAL A 394 11.17 -14.04 10.14
N ALA A 395 11.01 -14.79 9.05
CA ALA A 395 11.87 -15.92 8.72
C ALA A 395 13.34 -15.50 8.56
N GLU A 396 13.61 -14.42 7.83
CA GLU A 396 14.98 -13.91 7.66
C GLU A 396 15.55 -13.37 8.97
N TRP A 397 14.76 -12.72 9.82
CA TRP A 397 15.23 -12.27 11.12
C TRP A 397 15.59 -13.45 12.03
N VAL A 398 14.75 -14.47 12.10
CA VAL A 398 15.05 -15.70 12.84
C VAL A 398 16.36 -16.30 12.34
N ARG A 399 16.55 -16.39 11.01
CA ARG A 399 17.79 -16.89 10.40
C ARG A 399 19.03 -16.07 10.82
N LEU A 400 18.90 -14.75 10.97
CA LEU A 400 19.99 -13.90 11.47
C LEU A 400 20.29 -14.15 12.96
N ILE A 401 19.25 -14.27 13.79
CA ILE A 401 19.42 -14.56 15.23
C ILE A 401 20.09 -15.92 15.42
N GLU A 402 19.73 -16.92 14.63
CA GLU A 402 20.38 -18.22 14.61
C GLU A 402 21.85 -18.11 14.24
N ALA A 403 22.16 -17.40 13.14
CA ALA A 403 23.52 -17.22 12.67
C ALA A 403 24.40 -16.52 13.72
N TYR A 404 23.87 -15.53 14.43
CA TYR A 404 24.62 -14.80 15.47
C TYR A 404 24.72 -15.55 16.80
N SER A 405 23.71 -16.37 17.14
CA SER A 405 23.71 -17.18 18.36
C SER A 405 24.70 -18.35 18.28
N GLY A 406 24.93 -18.90 17.08
CA GLY A 406 25.65 -20.15 16.90
C GLY A 406 25.02 -21.26 17.76
N ASN A 407 25.85 -22.08 18.41
CA ASN A 407 25.40 -23.18 19.28
C ASN A 407 25.14 -22.75 20.74
N ARG A 408 25.07 -21.44 21.05
CA ARG A 408 25.01 -20.94 22.44
C ARG A 408 23.62 -21.00 23.08
N VAL A 409 22.57 -21.00 22.28
CA VAL A 409 21.17 -20.97 22.75
C VAL A 409 20.43 -22.18 22.15
N PRO A 410 20.07 -23.20 22.95
CA PRO A 410 19.24 -24.30 22.49
C PRO A 410 17.88 -23.78 22.00
N ASP A 411 17.34 -24.38 20.94
CA ASP A 411 16.03 -24.05 20.36
C ASP A 411 15.83 -22.55 20.01
N VAL A 412 16.93 -21.83 19.74
CA VAL A 412 16.90 -20.39 19.45
C VAL A 412 15.94 -20.02 18.32
N ARG A 413 15.77 -20.91 17.33
CA ARG A 413 14.77 -20.77 16.25
C ARG A 413 13.37 -20.56 16.79
N MET A 414 12.93 -21.49 17.63
CA MET A 414 11.57 -21.55 18.16
C MET A 414 11.36 -20.40 19.15
N LEU A 415 12.35 -20.10 19.97
CA LEU A 415 12.32 -18.97 20.90
C LEU A 415 12.22 -17.64 20.14
N ALA A 416 13.08 -17.40 19.15
CA ALA A 416 13.08 -16.19 18.34
C ALA A 416 11.75 -16.02 17.61
N HIS A 417 11.22 -17.08 16.99
CA HIS A 417 9.93 -17.02 16.31
C HIS A 417 8.79 -16.62 17.27
N ARG A 418 8.75 -17.19 18.47
CA ARG A 418 7.76 -16.85 19.50
C ARG A 418 7.89 -15.40 19.98
N LEU A 419 9.11 -14.92 20.23
CA LEU A 419 9.37 -13.56 20.73
C LEU A 419 9.18 -12.49 19.64
N LEU A 420 9.31 -12.85 18.37
CA LEU A 420 9.03 -11.96 17.24
C LEU A 420 7.53 -11.80 16.98
N ALA A 421 6.66 -12.67 17.50
CA ALA A 421 5.22 -12.45 17.43
C ALA A 421 4.86 -11.09 18.05
N TRP A 422 4.05 -10.29 17.36
CA TRP A 422 3.61 -9.01 17.91
C TRP A 422 2.82 -9.27 19.20
N ALA A 423 3.17 -8.53 20.25
CA ALA A 423 2.39 -8.48 21.48
C ALA A 423 1.14 -7.64 21.21
N ASP A 424 0.18 -8.26 20.52
CA ASP A 424 -1.13 -7.70 20.27
C ASP A 424 -1.94 -7.68 21.56
N PRO A 425 -2.90 -6.76 21.70
CA PRO A 425 -3.82 -6.78 22.82
C PRO A 425 -4.41 -8.19 22.90
N VAL A 426 -4.32 -8.85 24.05
CA VAL A 426 -5.09 -10.08 24.28
C VAL A 426 -6.56 -9.72 24.06
N ARG A 427 -7.35 -10.62 23.47
CA ARG A 427 -8.80 -10.42 23.34
C ARG A 427 -9.39 -10.18 24.73
N ASP A 428 -9.50 -8.91 25.10
CA ASP A 428 -9.87 -8.48 26.44
C ASP A 428 -11.07 -7.56 26.35
N THR A 429 -12.13 -7.98 27.05
CA THR A 429 -13.39 -7.24 27.13
C THR A 429 -13.58 -6.65 28.53
N SER A 430 -12.61 -6.84 29.43
CA SER A 430 -12.66 -6.43 30.84
C SER A 430 -12.95 -4.93 30.98
N PHE A 431 -12.31 -4.10 30.17
CA PHE A 431 -12.50 -2.65 30.18
C PHE A 431 -13.95 -2.24 29.88
N ALA A 432 -14.53 -2.81 28.84
CA ALA A 432 -15.92 -2.54 28.47
C ALA A 432 -16.93 -3.23 29.41
N ARG A 433 -16.61 -4.41 29.96
CA ARG A 433 -17.41 -5.05 31.02
C ARG A 433 -17.44 -4.21 32.29
N ALA A 434 -16.30 -3.65 32.70
CA ALA A 434 -16.23 -2.73 33.84
C ALA A 434 -17.09 -1.49 33.62
N ALA A 435 -17.18 -0.98 32.38
CA ALA A 435 -18.11 0.09 32.04
C ALA A 435 -19.58 -0.34 32.17
N VAL A 436 -19.95 -1.56 31.78
CA VAL A 436 -21.31 -2.10 31.99
C VAL A 436 -21.66 -2.15 33.48
N GLU A 437 -20.78 -2.73 34.31
CA GLU A 437 -21.01 -2.84 35.75
C GLU A 437 -21.12 -1.47 36.42
N ARG A 438 -20.28 -0.51 36.02
CA ARG A 438 -20.34 0.88 36.51
C ARG A 438 -21.67 1.55 36.16
N ILE A 439 -22.12 1.47 34.91
CA ILE A 439 -23.40 2.06 34.47
C ILE A 439 -24.58 1.44 35.25
N ARG A 440 -24.54 0.13 35.51
CA ARG A 440 -25.53 -0.55 36.34
C ARG A 440 -25.50 -0.09 37.79
N ALA A 441 -24.31 0.10 38.37
CA ALA A 441 -24.15 0.62 39.73
C ALA A 441 -24.68 2.05 39.88
N GLU A 442 -24.66 2.86 38.81
CA GLU A 442 -25.30 4.18 38.73
C GLU A 442 -26.84 4.11 38.59
N GLY A 443 -27.44 2.90 38.56
CA GLY A 443 -28.88 2.69 38.39
C GLY A 443 -29.38 2.85 36.95
N LYS A 444 -28.49 3.01 35.98
CA LYS A 444 -28.85 3.21 34.57
C LYS A 444 -28.97 1.87 33.83
N PRO A 445 -29.94 1.72 32.91
CA PRO A 445 -30.05 0.53 32.06
C PRO A 445 -28.95 0.51 30.99
N VAL A 446 -28.46 -0.68 30.64
CA VAL A 446 -27.58 -0.93 29.49
C VAL A 446 -28.38 -1.66 28.41
N TYR A 447 -28.16 -1.31 27.14
CA TYR A 447 -28.91 -1.85 26.00
C TYR A 447 -27.99 -2.61 25.03
N CYS A 448 -28.57 -3.60 24.35
CA CYS A 448 -27.91 -4.32 23.26
C CYS A 448 -27.80 -3.39 22.05
N VAL A 449 -26.58 -3.07 21.62
CA VAL A 449 -26.38 -2.08 20.54
C VAL A 449 -27.00 -2.51 19.20
N TRP A 450 -27.23 -3.80 18.99
CA TRP A 450 -27.76 -4.32 17.72
C TRP A 450 -29.29 -4.39 17.65
N THR A 451 -29.97 -4.34 18.80
CA THR A 451 -31.42 -4.58 18.88
C THR A 451 -32.17 -3.51 19.67
N GLY A 452 -31.46 -2.66 20.42
CA GLY A 452 -32.06 -1.72 21.37
C GLY A 452 -32.71 -2.37 22.59
N ALA A 453 -32.67 -3.70 22.71
CA ALA A 453 -33.26 -4.41 23.85
C ALA A 453 -32.44 -4.18 25.12
N ARG A 454 -33.11 -3.95 26.25
CA ARG A 454 -32.45 -3.80 27.57
C ARG A 454 -31.74 -5.10 27.96
N LEU A 455 -30.46 -4.99 28.33
CA LEU A 455 -29.65 -6.12 28.79
C LEU A 455 -29.95 -6.42 30.26
N ARG A 456 -30.35 -7.68 30.52
CA ARG A 456 -30.52 -8.25 31.86
C ARG A 456 -29.20 -8.91 32.29
N ASP A 457 -29.24 -9.80 33.27
CA ASP A 457 -28.03 -10.37 33.90
C ASP A 457 -27.12 -11.10 32.90
N GLU A 458 -27.68 -11.84 31.94
CA GLU A 458 -26.89 -12.47 30.87
C GLU A 458 -26.65 -11.51 29.68
N TYR A 459 -25.39 -11.10 29.50
CA TYR A 459 -24.93 -10.30 28.36
C TYR A 459 -23.54 -10.72 27.91
N ASP A 460 -23.19 -10.36 26.68
CA ASP A 460 -21.83 -10.44 26.16
C ASP A 460 -21.33 -9.04 25.80
N VAL A 461 -20.03 -8.81 25.95
CA VAL A 461 -19.32 -7.72 25.28
C VAL A 461 -18.45 -8.35 24.23
N ASP A 462 -18.58 -7.90 22.99
CA ASP A 462 -17.73 -8.38 21.90
C ASP A 462 -17.45 -7.29 20.87
N HIS A 463 -16.51 -7.60 19.97
CA HIS A 463 -16.00 -6.67 19.00
C HIS A 463 -17.03 -6.40 17.89
N CYS A 464 -17.10 -5.16 17.40
CA CYS A 464 -17.91 -4.79 16.25
C CYS A 464 -17.41 -5.51 15.00
N PHE A 465 -16.11 -5.48 14.75
CA PHE A 465 -15.46 -6.31 13.73
C PHE A 465 -14.79 -7.54 14.37
N PRO A 466 -14.87 -8.74 13.75
CA PRO A 466 -14.34 -9.96 14.35
C PRO A 466 -12.85 -9.85 14.68
N PHE A 467 -12.50 -10.10 15.95
CA PHE A 467 -11.10 -10.06 16.42
C PHE A 467 -10.19 -11.04 15.66
N SER A 468 -10.74 -12.16 15.19
CA SER A 468 -10.03 -13.16 14.39
C SER A 468 -9.61 -12.67 13.00
N ALA A 469 -10.36 -11.70 12.44
CA ALA A 469 -10.05 -11.08 11.16
C ALA A 469 -9.26 -9.78 11.32
N TRP A 470 -9.48 -9.08 12.43
CA TRP A 470 -8.77 -7.85 12.78
C TRP A 470 -8.58 -7.76 14.30
N PRO A 471 -7.37 -8.03 14.82
CA PRO A 471 -7.04 -7.99 16.26
C PRO A 471 -7.04 -6.57 16.86
N CYS A 472 -8.18 -5.89 16.85
CA CYS A 472 -8.37 -4.54 17.37
C CYS A 472 -9.18 -4.58 18.68
N GLY A 473 -8.52 -4.33 19.81
CA GLY A 473 -9.12 -4.30 21.15
C GLY A 473 -9.55 -2.91 21.61
N ASP A 474 -9.66 -1.95 20.69
CA ASP A 474 -9.96 -0.55 20.99
C ASP A 474 -11.38 -0.37 21.55
N ALA A 475 -11.56 0.63 22.41
CA ALA A 475 -12.83 0.88 23.09
C ALA A 475 -13.99 1.13 22.12
N TRP A 476 -13.74 1.79 20.98
CA TRP A 476 -14.76 2.03 19.94
C TRP A 476 -15.25 0.74 19.30
N ASN A 477 -14.45 -0.33 19.30
CA ASN A 477 -14.80 -1.61 18.72
C ASN A 477 -15.55 -2.52 19.72
N LEU A 478 -15.58 -2.20 21.02
CA LEU A 478 -16.17 -3.07 22.06
C LEU A 478 -17.63 -2.70 22.39
N MET A 479 -18.55 -3.64 22.14
CA MET A 479 -20.00 -3.39 22.21
C MET A 479 -20.74 -4.40 23.07
N PRO A 480 -21.68 -3.96 23.93
CA PRO A 480 -22.54 -4.85 24.68
C PRO A 480 -23.66 -5.40 23.79
N SER A 481 -23.94 -6.69 23.92
CA SER A 481 -24.96 -7.39 23.14
C SER A 481 -25.63 -8.50 23.94
N ALA A 482 -26.84 -8.87 23.53
CA ALA A 482 -27.49 -10.06 24.07
C ALA A 482 -26.75 -11.31 23.60
N ARG A 483 -26.60 -12.31 24.47
CA ARG A 483 -25.81 -13.53 24.22
C ARG A 483 -26.21 -14.26 22.93
N ASN A 484 -27.51 -14.38 22.67
CA ASN A 484 -28.03 -14.99 21.45
C ASN A 484 -27.65 -14.21 20.18
N ILE A 485 -27.67 -12.87 20.24
CA ILE A 485 -27.26 -11.99 19.14
C ILE A 485 -25.76 -12.12 18.90
N ASN A 486 -24.97 -12.16 19.97
CA ASN A 486 -23.53 -12.36 19.88
C ASN A 486 -23.17 -13.70 19.22
N ILE A 487 -23.85 -14.79 19.58
CA ILE A 487 -23.68 -16.11 18.96
C ILE A 487 -24.06 -16.09 17.48
N GLN A 488 -25.17 -15.41 17.13
CA GLN A 488 -25.58 -15.29 15.73
C GLN A 488 -24.55 -14.51 14.89
N LYS A 489 -24.02 -13.42 15.46
CA LYS A 489 -22.97 -12.62 14.83
C LYS A 489 -21.67 -13.42 14.68
N SER A 490 -21.12 -13.97 15.76
CA SER A 490 -19.87 -14.75 15.77
C SER A 490 -18.77 -14.05 14.96
N ASN A 491 -18.05 -14.79 14.10
CA ASN A 491 -16.98 -14.26 13.23
C ASN A 491 -17.50 -13.60 11.92
N ARG A 492 -18.74 -13.13 11.88
CA ARG A 492 -19.32 -12.49 10.68
C ARG A 492 -19.13 -10.97 10.70
N LEU A 493 -19.12 -10.37 9.51
CA LEU A 493 -18.93 -8.95 9.30
C LEU A 493 -20.27 -8.21 9.36
N VAL A 494 -20.40 -7.24 10.27
CA VAL A 494 -21.58 -6.39 10.38
C VAL A 494 -21.77 -5.60 9.07
N THR A 495 -22.96 -5.65 8.46
CA THR A 495 -23.22 -4.89 7.22
C THR A 495 -23.29 -3.39 7.46
N GLN A 496 -23.24 -2.61 6.36
CA GLN A 496 -23.49 -1.17 6.43
C GLN A 496 -24.87 -0.86 7.01
N ALA A 497 -25.92 -1.55 6.55
CA ALA A 497 -27.28 -1.31 7.02
C ALA A 497 -27.44 -1.65 8.52
N ALA A 498 -26.77 -2.70 8.99
CA ALA A 498 -26.75 -3.05 10.40
C ALA A 498 -26.02 -2.00 11.27
N LEU A 499 -24.87 -1.50 10.82
CA LEU A 499 -24.18 -0.38 11.49
C LEU A 499 -25.06 0.88 11.53
N GLU A 500 -25.68 1.23 10.40
CA GLU A 500 -26.51 2.42 10.26
C GLU A 500 -27.71 2.38 11.21
N ARG A 501 -28.44 1.25 11.25
CA ARG A 501 -29.54 1.03 12.20
C ARG A 501 -29.10 1.05 13.66
N ALA A 502 -27.85 0.64 13.95
CA ALA A 502 -27.32 0.58 15.31
C ALA A 502 -26.65 1.88 15.78
N SER A 503 -26.45 2.87 14.90
CA SER A 503 -25.64 4.06 15.17
C SER A 503 -26.05 4.80 16.44
N ASP A 504 -27.35 5.01 16.65
CA ASP A 504 -27.86 5.71 17.83
C ASP A 504 -27.54 4.96 19.13
N TRP A 505 -27.70 3.63 19.14
CA TRP A 505 -27.39 2.82 20.32
C TRP A 505 -25.88 2.68 20.55
N ILE A 506 -25.09 2.59 19.49
CA ILE A 506 -23.62 2.54 19.58
C ILE A 506 -23.09 3.86 20.15
N THR A 507 -23.54 4.99 19.63
CA THR A 507 -23.08 6.31 20.10
C THR A 507 -23.57 6.62 21.51
N ALA A 508 -24.78 6.22 21.89
CA ALA A 508 -25.26 6.28 23.27
C ALA A 508 -24.41 5.41 24.21
N TRP A 509 -24.08 4.18 23.79
CA TRP A 509 -23.17 3.31 24.55
C TRP A 509 -21.81 3.98 24.76
N TRP A 510 -21.20 4.51 23.72
CA TRP A 510 -19.91 5.20 23.84
C TRP A 510 -19.97 6.41 24.77
N ALA A 511 -21.06 7.18 24.70
CA ALA A 511 -21.29 8.35 25.55
C ALA A 511 -21.24 7.97 27.04
N ASP A 512 -21.99 6.94 27.45
CA ASP A 512 -22.07 6.50 28.84
C ASP A 512 -20.83 5.71 29.29
N ALA A 513 -20.32 4.84 28.41
CA ALA A 513 -19.24 3.92 28.74
C ALA A 513 -17.87 4.62 28.84
N PHE A 514 -17.61 5.59 27.95
CA PHE A 514 -16.26 6.13 27.75
C PHE A 514 -16.22 7.66 27.73
N LEU A 515 -17.07 8.32 26.94
CA LEU A 515 -16.95 9.77 26.69
C LEU A 515 -17.42 10.65 27.85
N GLY A 516 -18.30 10.13 28.70
CA GLY A 516 -18.79 10.77 29.92
C GLY A 516 -17.92 10.56 31.16
N GLN A 517 -16.85 9.75 31.07
CA GLN A 517 -16.04 9.32 32.22
C GLN A 517 -14.88 10.27 32.57
N GLY A 518 -14.90 11.48 32.01
CA GLY A 518 -13.85 12.47 32.14
C GLY A 518 -13.00 12.60 30.89
N GLU A 519 -12.20 13.66 30.87
CA GLU A 519 -11.46 14.09 29.68
C GLU A 519 -10.39 13.07 29.27
N ALA A 520 -9.76 12.38 30.23
CA ALA A 520 -8.70 11.41 29.94
C ALA A 520 -9.20 10.19 29.15
N GLN A 521 -10.33 9.60 29.56
CA GLN A 521 -10.99 8.47 28.88
C GLN A 521 -11.54 8.89 27.52
N ARG A 522 -12.17 10.07 27.44
CA ARG A 522 -12.66 10.62 26.18
C ARG A 522 -11.53 10.75 25.16
N GLN A 523 -10.41 11.37 25.54
CA GLN A 523 -9.26 11.52 24.66
C GLN A 523 -8.68 10.18 24.24
N ARG A 524 -8.57 9.22 25.16
CA ARG A 524 -8.09 7.86 24.84
C ARG A 524 -8.97 7.21 23.77
N PHE A 525 -10.30 7.27 23.92
CA PHE A 525 -11.25 6.69 22.98
C PHE A 525 -11.06 7.22 21.55
N PHE A 526 -10.96 8.55 21.40
CA PHE A 526 -10.77 9.17 20.09
C PHE A 526 -9.38 8.91 19.50
N LEU A 527 -8.34 8.84 20.33
CA LEU A 527 -6.98 8.49 19.87
C LEU A 527 -6.91 7.05 19.34
N GLU A 528 -7.51 6.09 20.06
CA GLU A 528 -7.61 4.70 19.61
C GLU A 528 -8.34 4.63 18.25
N ALA A 529 -9.47 5.33 18.11
CA ALA A 529 -10.21 5.37 16.85
C ALA A 529 -9.39 5.99 15.70
N ALA A 530 -8.79 7.16 15.92
CA ALA A 530 -8.00 7.88 14.90
C ALA A 530 -6.76 7.10 14.44
N GLN A 531 -6.20 6.26 15.30
CA GLN A 531 -5.07 5.40 14.94
C GLN A 531 -5.48 4.31 13.94
N THR A 532 -6.59 3.63 14.21
CA THR A 532 -6.98 2.39 13.53
C THR A 532 -7.90 2.62 12.33
N LEU A 533 -8.77 3.63 12.40
CA LEU A 533 -9.73 3.96 11.36
C LEU A 533 -9.17 5.06 10.44
N PRO A 534 -8.99 4.78 9.14
CA PRO A 534 -8.53 5.80 8.19
C PRO A 534 -9.60 6.89 7.99
N LEU A 535 -9.16 8.08 7.59
CA LEU A 535 -9.99 9.26 7.27
C LEU A 535 -10.63 10.00 8.46
N LEU A 536 -10.28 9.65 9.70
CA LEU A 536 -10.69 10.45 10.85
C LEU A 536 -9.91 11.76 10.90
N VAL A 537 -10.65 12.86 11.04
CA VAL A 537 -10.10 14.22 11.19
C VAL A 537 -9.46 14.41 12.58
N ALA A 538 -8.69 15.47 12.77
CA ALA A 538 -7.95 15.73 14.01
C ALA A 538 -8.83 15.86 15.28
N SER A 539 -10.13 16.11 15.13
CA SER A 539 -11.12 16.15 16.22
C SER A 539 -12.41 15.46 15.78
N PRO A 540 -12.44 14.12 15.70
CA PRO A 540 -13.59 13.41 15.16
C PRO A 540 -14.73 13.38 16.18
N GLY A 541 -15.96 13.53 15.71
CA GLY A 541 -17.16 13.18 16.46
C GLY A 541 -17.45 11.68 16.43
N THR A 542 -18.43 11.24 17.19
CA THR A 542 -18.87 9.83 17.19
C THR A 542 -19.46 9.40 15.84
N ALA A 543 -20.13 10.32 15.14
CA ALA A 543 -20.65 10.08 13.79
C ALA A 543 -19.51 9.81 12.78
N ASP A 544 -18.42 10.57 12.86
CA ASP A 544 -17.24 10.38 12.00
C ASP A 544 -16.61 9.00 12.20
N ILE A 545 -16.57 8.50 13.44
CA ILE A 545 -16.10 7.14 13.74
C ILE A 545 -16.99 6.09 13.08
N ILE A 546 -18.31 6.23 13.16
CA ILE A 546 -19.25 5.31 12.50
C ILE A 546 -19.04 5.31 10.99
N ASP A 547 -18.85 6.47 10.37
CA ASP A 547 -18.61 6.55 8.93
C ASP A 547 -17.24 5.96 8.55
N ALA A 548 -16.20 6.19 9.35
CA ALA A 548 -14.91 5.55 9.15
C ALA A 548 -14.98 4.02 9.35
N MET A 549 -15.79 3.52 10.29
CA MET A 549 -16.10 2.09 10.44
C MET A 549 -16.81 1.54 9.19
N LYS A 550 -17.77 2.27 8.62
CA LYS A 550 -18.44 1.88 7.37
C LYS A 550 -17.43 1.76 6.22
N MET A 551 -16.46 2.66 6.13
CA MET A 551 -15.41 2.58 5.12
C MET A 551 -14.46 1.40 5.38
N HIS A 552 -14.01 1.24 6.62
CA HIS A 552 -13.10 0.15 6.99
C HIS A 552 -13.71 -1.24 6.74
N ARG A 553 -15.02 -1.42 6.98
CA ARG A 553 -15.76 -2.65 6.66
C ARG A 553 -15.54 -3.10 5.20
N ILE A 554 -15.47 -2.17 4.25
CA ILE A 554 -15.27 -2.50 2.82
C ILE A 554 -13.93 -3.22 2.62
N ARG A 555 -12.87 -2.76 3.30
CA ARG A 555 -11.55 -3.38 3.29
C ARG A 555 -11.59 -4.80 3.84
N LEU A 556 -12.13 -4.99 5.05
CA LEU A 556 -12.26 -6.33 5.65
C LEU A 556 -13.06 -7.30 4.77
N SER A 557 -14.12 -6.82 4.13
CA SER A 557 -14.92 -7.63 3.22
C SER A 557 -14.13 -8.10 1.99
N LYS A 558 -13.31 -7.21 1.41
CA LYS A 558 -12.51 -7.52 0.22
C LYS A 558 -11.31 -8.41 0.54
N ASP A 559 -10.62 -8.10 1.63
CA ASP A 559 -9.34 -8.72 1.96
C ASP A 559 -9.52 -10.09 2.63
N GLN A 560 -10.56 -10.25 3.47
CA GLN A 560 -10.76 -11.46 4.29
C GLN A 560 -11.97 -12.31 3.88
N GLY A 561 -12.80 -11.84 2.94
CA GLY A 561 -13.96 -12.59 2.43
C GLY A 561 -14.99 -12.97 3.52
N LEU A 562 -15.09 -12.16 4.59
CA LEU A 562 -15.96 -12.44 5.72
C LEU A 562 -17.44 -12.47 5.31
N ARG A 563 -18.19 -13.44 5.85
CA ARG A 563 -19.64 -13.53 5.61
C ARG A 563 -20.35 -12.33 6.25
N PRO A 564 -21.29 -11.66 5.55
CA PRO A 564 -22.04 -10.56 6.12
C PRO A 564 -23.02 -11.02 7.21
N TRP A 565 -23.33 -10.13 8.14
CA TRP A 565 -24.32 -10.34 9.19
C TRP A 565 -25.15 -9.09 9.44
N GLU A 566 -26.46 -9.33 9.60
CA GLU A 566 -27.42 -8.35 10.07
C GLU A 566 -28.17 -8.93 11.27
N PRO A 567 -28.49 -8.10 12.28
CA PRO A 567 -29.44 -8.52 13.30
C PRO A 567 -30.78 -8.81 12.62
N GLY A 568 -31.36 -9.98 12.92
CA GLY A 568 -32.68 -10.35 12.40
C GLY A 568 -33.72 -9.28 12.73
N GLU A 569 -34.67 -9.04 11.83
CA GLU A 569 -35.72 -8.04 12.04
C GLU A 569 -36.43 -8.31 13.38
N VAL A 570 -36.18 -7.46 14.38
CA VAL A 570 -37.03 -7.39 15.55
C VAL A 570 -38.34 -6.80 15.04
N GLY A 571 -39.34 -7.67 14.87
CA GLY A 571 -40.63 -7.33 14.28
C GLY A 571 -41.13 -5.96 14.71
N ASN A 572 -41.25 -5.07 13.72
CA ASN A 572 -42.08 -3.87 13.68
C ASN A 572 -42.52 -3.33 15.06
N ARG A 573 -41.61 -2.71 15.81
CA ARG A 573 -42.00 -1.77 16.88
C ARG A 573 -41.77 -0.36 16.35
N LYS A 574 -42.90 0.34 16.22
CA LYS A 574 -43.08 1.74 15.83
C LYS A 574 -41.83 2.59 16.09
N ARG A 575 -41.41 3.35 15.06
CA ARG A 575 -40.60 4.56 15.22
C ARG A 575 -41.05 5.28 16.49
N MET A 576 -40.23 5.29 17.53
CA MET A 576 -40.39 6.24 18.63
C MET A 576 -40.16 7.61 18.02
N THR A 577 -41.25 8.34 17.82
CA THR A 577 -41.19 9.77 17.52
C THR A 577 -40.57 10.47 18.73
N THR A 578 -39.89 11.56 18.45
CA THR A 578 -39.06 12.44 19.32
C THR A 578 -39.78 13.08 20.53
N SER A 579 -40.84 12.48 21.08
CA SER A 579 -41.66 13.08 22.14
C SER A 579 -41.64 12.36 23.50
N GLU A 580 -40.76 11.38 23.74
CA GLU A 580 -40.66 10.70 25.05
C GLU A 580 -39.36 11.00 25.82
N LEU A 581 -38.58 12.00 25.38
CA LEU A 581 -37.54 12.64 26.19
C LEU A 581 -38.07 13.97 26.74
N ALA A 582 -38.91 13.92 27.78
CA ALA A 582 -39.28 15.11 28.53
C ALA A 582 -39.07 14.86 30.03
N PHE A 583 -38.13 15.59 30.61
CA PHE A 583 -37.98 15.77 32.06
C PHE A 583 -39.19 16.55 32.61
N PRO A 584 -39.56 16.36 33.89
CA PRO A 584 -40.76 16.96 34.45
C PRO A 584 -40.49 18.44 34.79
N ASP A 585 -41.28 19.33 34.21
CA ASP A 585 -41.83 20.44 34.99
C ASP A 585 -43.08 21.00 34.31
N GLY A 586 -44.11 21.22 35.14
CA GLY A 586 -45.45 21.50 34.69
C GLY A 586 -45.71 22.97 34.35
N SER A 587 -46.62 23.19 33.42
CA SER A 587 -47.75 24.10 33.64
C SER A 587 -48.70 24.00 32.44
N ALA A 588 -49.94 23.64 32.76
CA ALA A 588 -51.04 23.51 31.82
C ALA A 588 -51.53 24.88 31.37
N VAL A 589 -51.79 25.07 30.07
CA VAL A 589 -52.86 25.96 29.60
C VAL A 589 -53.56 25.32 28.38
N LYS A 590 -54.89 25.33 28.50
CA LYS A 590 -55.96 24.78 27.66
C LYS A 590 -55.88 25.09 26.16
N GLU A 591 -56.27 24.09 25.37
CA GLU A 591 -56.70 24.19 23.97
C GLU A 591 -57.90 25.15 23.80
N LEU A 592 -57.93 25.84 22.66
CA LEU A 592 -59.17 26.15 21.93
C LEU A 592 -58.94 25.93 20.42
N PRO A 593 -59.91 25.35 19.69
CA PRO A 593 -59.70 24.82 18.34
C PRO A 593 -60.12 25.82 17.27
N VAL A 594 -59.44 25.83 16.12
CA VAL A 594 -60.03 26.38 14.87
C VAL A 594 -59.62 25.52 13.68
N ASN A 595 -60.64 24.95 13.05
CA ASN A 595 -60.63 24.32 11.74
C ASN A 595 -60.08 25.24 10.64
N ARG A 596 -59.12 24.76 9.85
CA ARG A 596 -59.26 24.50 8.41
C ARG A 596 -58.00 23.86 7.83
#